data_AF-A0A2V7AQM2-F1
#
_entry.id   AF-A0A2V7AQM2-F1
#
_cell.length_a   1.000
_cell.length_b   1.000
_cell.length_c   1.000
_cell.angle_alpha   90.00
_cell.angle_beta   90.00
_cell.angle_gamma   90.00
#
_symmetry.space_group_name_H-M   'P 1'
#
loop_
_entity.id
_entity.type
_entity.pdbx_description
1 polymer ?
#
loop_
_entity_poly.entity_id
_entity_poly.type
_entity_poly.pdbx_seq_one_letter_code
_entity_poly.pdbx_strand_id
1 'polypeptide(L)'
;MPFAYYARLTRGQQAVYRKSDALTEIRLERPAELQPLVQALAVALGAEEREAVQRASQALVAGLCDAMALPPVRVDVLTARPHARWGELHGLYTNERGRPPRVQLWMRTAKQKRVVAFRTYLRTLLHEVGHHLDYTGLRLRDSFHTEGFYKRESSLFAQLVPERRTTMPTMAEYAKQPIVARLARCERTPDELAAAFRGQSEAVLSKRPDGKNWAAKEVACHLRDTEEFFLHALKTIVAQDGAKLPIPDSDKAATEREYLKADAAAVVEEFRRRRGESLRALRGLGAEQWKRSGTLGTNPMTLDALVALWAWHDDNHLDQLKRALQGKA
;
A
#
# COMPACT_ATOMS: atom_id res chain seq x y z
N MET A 1 -3.26 -24.38 -9.03
CA MET A 1 -2.84 -25.76 -9.43
C MET A 1 -2.02 -26.34 -8.29
N PRO A 2 -2.17 -27.64 -7.95
CA PRO A 2 -1.44 -28.21 -6.82
C PRO A 2 0.08 -28.16 -7.04
N PHE A 3 0.85 -28.00 -5.96
CA PHE A 3 2.31 -27.98 -6.04
C PHE A 3 2.86 -29.32 -6.54
N ALA A 4 4.04 -29.29 -7.16
CA ALA A 4 4.65 -30.45 -7.82
C ALA A 4 4.81 -31.69 -6.91
N TYR A 5 4.95 -31.49 -5.59
CA TYR A 5 5.07 -32.60 -4.63
C TYR A 5 3.74 -33.31 -4.34
N TYR A 6 2.59 -32.73 -4.70
CA TYR A 6 1.27 -33.31 -4.42
C TYR A 6 1.09 -34.72 -5.01
N ALA A 7 1.61 -34.95 -6.22
CA ALA A 7 1.54 -36.26 -6.89
C ALA A 7 2.30 -37.37 -6.14
N ARG A 8 3.26 -36.99 -5.28
CA ARG A 8 4.06 -37.93 -4.46
C ARG A 8 3.41 -38.26 -3.12
N LEU A 9 2.30 -37.60 -2.76
CA LEU A 9 1.60 -37.83 -1.51
C LEU A 9 0.71 -39.08 -1.59
N THR A 10 0.59 -39.80 -0.48
CA THR A 10 -0.39 -40.89 -0.34
C THR A 10 -1.82 -40.36 -0.47
N ARG A 11 -2.80 -41.23 -0.78
CA ARG A 11 -4.23 -40.83 -0.88
C ARG A 11 -4.73 -40.10 0.38
N GLY A 12 -4.32 -40.57 1.56
CA GLY A 12 -4.66 -39.93 2.83
C GLY A 12 -4.06 -38.52 2.96
N GLN A 13 -2.79 -38.36 2.63
CA GLN A 13 -2.11 -37.06 2.63
C GLN A 13 -2.68 -36.10 1.58
N GLN A 14 -3.04 -36.59 0.39
CA GLN A 14 -3.72 -35.78 -0.61
C GLN A 14 -5.08 -35.28 -0.12
N ALA A 15 -5.82 -36.09 0.64
CA ALA A 15 -7.08 -35.66 1.25
C ALA A 15 -6.86 -34.54 2.29
N VAL A 16 -5.82 -34.66 3.13
CA VAL A 16 -5.42 -33.60 4.08
C VAL A 16 -4.97 -32.34 3.35
N TYR A 17 -4.15 -32.48 2.31
CA TYR A 17 -3.73 -31.37 1.45
C TYR A 17 -4.94 -30.62 0.89
N ARG A 18 -5.91 -31.31 0.29
CA ARG A 18 -7.10 -30.66 -0.29
C ARG A 18 -7.96 -29.96 0.77
N LYS A 19 -8.07 -30.53 1.98
CA LYS A 19 -8.75 -29.87 3.11
C LYS A 19 -8.06 -28.56 3.50
N SER A 20 -6.72 -28.57 3.59
CA SER A 20 -5.95 -27.35 3.85
C SER A 20 -6.09 -26.35 2.71
N ASP A 21 -6.01 -26.79 1.46
CA ASP A 21 -6.08 -25.93 0.27
C ASP A 21 -7.44 -25.24 0.07
N ALA A 22 -8.52 -25.88 0.49
CA ALA A 22 -9.88 -25.34 0.42
C ALA A 22 -10.12 -24.13 1.34
N LEU A 23 -9.33 -23.98 2.41
CA LEU A 23 -9.47 -22.88 3.36
C LEU A 23 -8.50 -21.76 2.97
N THR A 24 -9.02 -20.63 2.54
CA THR A 24 -8.21 -19.54 1.98
C THR A 24 -8.18 -18.28 2.84
N GLU A 25 -9.07 -18.17 3.83
CA GLU A 25 -9.24 -16.97 4.66
C GLU A 25 -9.37 -17.37 6.13
N ILE A 26 -8.85 -16.53 7.03
CA ILE A 26 -9.11 -16.61 8.48
C ILE A 26 -9.66 -15.25 8.89
N ARG A 27 -10.83 -15.20 9.51
CA ARG A 27 -11.41 -13.94 9.98
C ARG A 27 -11.13 -13.76 11.45
N LEU A 28 -10.45 -12.66 11.79
CA LEU A 28 -10.31 -12.20 13.16
C LEU A 28 -11.50 -11.31 13.48
N GLU A 29 -12.18 -11.54 14.61
CA GLU A 29 -13.36 -10.74 14.97
C GLU A 29 -13.02 -9.28 15.27
N ARG A 30 -11.89 -9.05 15.96
CA ARG A 30 -11.45 -7.70 16.39
C ARG A 30 -9.98 -7.46 16.07
N PRO A 31 -9.57 -7.45 14.79
CA PRO A 31 -8.17 -7.33 14.39
C PRO A 31 -7.53 -6.00 14.84
N ALA A 32 -8.34 -4.95 15.03
CA ALA A 32 -7.89 -3.65 15.53
C ALA A 32 -7.24 -3.74 16.92
N GLU A 33 -7.69 -4.66 17.78
CA GLU A 33 -7.14 -4.84 19.13
C GLU A 33 -5.71 -5.41 19.12
N LEU A 34 -5.32 -6.07 18.02
CA LEU A 34 -3.98 -6.62 17.84
C LEU A 34 -3.00 -5.61 17.23
N GLN A 35 -3.48 -4.50 16.66
CA GLN A 35 -2.62 -3.50 16.00
C GLN A 35 -1.57 -2.86 16.93
N PRO A 36 -1.88 -2.51 18.19
CA PRO A 36 -0.86 -2.03 19.12
C PRO A 36 0.27 -3.05 19.35
N LEU A 37 -0.04 -4.35 19.36
CA LEU A 37 0.95 -5.42 19.52
C LEU A 37 1.84 -5.56 18.27
N VAL A 38 1.23 -5.43 17.09
CA VAL A 38 1.96 -5.38 15.80
C VAL A 38 2.91 -4.18 15.76
N GLN A 39 2.46 -3.01 16.22
CA GLN A 39 3.30 -1.81 16.29
C GLN A 39 4.44 -1.97 17.31
N ALA A 40 4.17 -2.53 18.49
CA ALA A 40 5.18 -2.81 19.49
C ALA A 40 6.25 -3.78 18.96
N LEU A 41 5.85 -4.80 18.19
CA LEU A 41 6.78 -5.71 17.53
C LEU A 41 7.65 -4.97 16.49
N ALA A 42 7.07 -4.09 15.68
CA ALA A 42 7.81 -3.30 14.70
C ALA A 42 8.88 -2.41 15.37
N VAL A 43 8.51 -1.73 16.46
CA VAL A 43 9.42 -0.88 17.25
C VAL A 43 10.54 -1.71 17.87
N ALA A 44 10.21 -2.81 18.54
CA ALA A 44 11.20 -3.69 19.16
C ALA A 44 12.19 -4.27 18.16
N LEU A 45 11.72 -4.65 16.97
CA LEU A 45 12.56 -5.18 15.90
C LEU A 45 13.47 -4.09 15.34
N GLY A 46 12.95 -2.87 15.14
CA GLY A 46 13.74 -1.72 14.69
C GLY A 46 14.81 -1.27 15.69
N ALA A 47 14.56 -1.44 16.99
CA ALA A 47 15.54 -1.20 18.05
C ALA A 47 16.58 -2.32 18.18
N GLU A 48 16.43 -3.41 17.44
CA GLU A 48 17.29 -4.60 17.46
C GLU A 48 17.41 -5.31 18.84
N GLU A 49 16.47 -5.08 19.75
CA GLU A 49 16.48 -5.63 21.12
C GLU A 49 15.81 -7.01 21.18
N ARG A 50 16.61 -8.09 21.21
CA ARG A 50 16.12 -9.48 21.17
C ARG A 50 15.04 -9.79 22.22
N GLU A 51 15.20 -9.31 23.44
CA GLU A 51 14.23 -9.57 24.51
C GLU A 51 12.93 -8.79 24.33
N ALA A 52 13.00 -7.57 23.79
CA ALA A 52 11.82 -6.81 23.44
C ALA A 52 11.06 -7.50 22.28
N VAL A 53 11.77 -7.98 21.27
CA VAL A 53 11.19 -8.73 20.13
C VAL A 53 10.55 -10.03 20.61
N GLN A 54 11.19 -10.75 21.53
CA GLN A 54 10.65 -11.94 22.19
C GLN A 54 9.32 -11.64 22.88
N ARG A 55 9.27 -10.62 23.76
CA ARG A 55 8.05 -10.25 24.48
C ARG A 55 6.93 -9.80 23.53
N ALA A 56 7.25 -8.96 22.56
CA ALA A 56 6.27 -8.46 21.59
C ALA A 56 5.73 -9.59 20.69
N SER A 57 6.59 -10.51 20.24
CA SER A 57 6.17 -11.68 19.45
C SER A 57 5.25 -12.60 20.26
N GLN A 58 5.61 -12.88 21.53
CA GLN A 58 4.79 -13.72 22.41
C GLN A 58 3.42 -13.08 22.68
N ALA A 59 3.37 -11.76 22.91
CA ALA A 59 2.12 -11.04 23.14
C ALA A 59 1.21 -11.04 21.90
N LEU A 60 1.76 -10.77 20.71
CA LEU A 60 1.01 -10.83 19.46
C LEU A 60 0.45 -12.24 19.19
N VAL A 61 1.26 -13.28 19.41
CA VAL A 61 0.81 -14.67 19.23
C VAL A 61 -0.25 -15.07 20.25
N ALA A 62 -0.12 -14.65 21.52
CA ALA A 62 -1.15 -14.89 22.52
C ALA A 62 -2.49 -14.27 22.10
N GLY A 63 -2.48 -12.99 21.69
CA GLY A 63 -3.68 -12.33 21.18
C GLY A 63 -4.27 -12.98 19.92
N LEU A 64 -3.42 -13.51 19.04
CA LEU A 64 -3.87 -14.28 17.87
C LEU A 64 -4.50 -15.62 18.26
N CYS A 65 -3.90 -16.35 19.20
CA CYS A 65 -4.48 -17.58 19.73
C CYS A 65 -5.84 -17.31 20.36
N ASP A 66 -5.96 -16.26 21.18
CA ASP A 66 -7.23 -15.88 21.80
C ASP A 66 -8.29 -15.52 20.74
N ALA A 67 -7.93 -14.68 19.76
CA ALA A 67 -8.83 -14.25 18.69
C ALA A 67 -9.30 -15.39 17.77
N MET A 68 -8.53 -16.48 17.67
CA MET A 68 -8.86 -17.67 16.88
C MET A 68 -9.31 -18.86 17.73
N ALA A 69 -9.47 -18.68 19.05
CA ALA A 69 -9.78 -19.72 20.03
C ALA A 69 -8.83 -20.95 19.96
N LEU A 70 -7.53 -20.69 19.78
CA LEU A 70 -6.49 -21.71 19.74
C LEU A 70 -5.84 -21.91 21.12
N PRO A 71 -5.33 -23.11 21.42
CA PRO A 71 -4.47 -23.32 22.58
C PRO A 71 -3.25 -22.38 22.57
N PRO A 72 -2.67 -22.07 23.74
CA PRO A 72 -1.48 -21.22 23.80
C PRO A 72 -0.28 -21.93 23.17
N VAL A 73 0.57 -21.13 22.50
CA VAL A 73 1.84 -21.57 21.92
C VAL A 73 2.97 -20.65 22.39
N ARG A 74 4.11 -21.25 22.74
CA ARG A 74 5.29 -20.49 23.18
C ARG A 74 6.08 -20.01 21.97
N VAL A 75 6.50 -18.75 21.98
CA VAL A 75 7.41 -18.19 20.97
C VAL A 75 8.81 -18.12 21.56
N ASP A 76 9.85 -18.48 20.79
CA ASP A 76 11.25 -18.23 21.14
C ASP A 76 11.96 -17.52 19.97
N VAL A 77 12.54 -16.36 20.26
CA VAL A 77 13.27 -15.51 19.31
C VAL A 77 14.77 -15.68 19.52
N LEU A 78 15.40 -16.27 18.52
CA LEU A 78 16.82 -16.58 18.48
C LEU A 78 17.58 -15.50 17.70
N THR A 79 18.84 -15.31 18.03
CA THR A 79 19.68 -14.23 17.47
C THR A 79 20.14 -14.53 16.05
N ALA A 80 20.74 -15.70 15.80
CA ALA A 80 21.28 -16.05 14.49
C ALA A 80 20.98 -17.50 14.12
N ARG A 81 20.71 -17.70 12.84
CA ARG A 81 20.33 -18.98 12.24
C ARG A 81 21.52 -19.95 12.21
N PRO A 82 21.37 -21.23 12.62
CA PRO A 82 22.38 -22.24 12.35
C PRO A 82 22.42 -22.55 10.84
N HIS A 83 23.62 -22.66 10.26
CA HIS A 83 23.79 -23.06 8.86
C HIS A 83 23.42 -24.54 8.71
N ALA A 84 22.34 -24.83 7.97
CA ALA A 84 21.98 -26.19 7.58
C ALA A 84 21.81 -26.29 6.06
N ARG A 85 22.24 -27.41 5.47
CA ARG A 85 22.19 -27.71 4.01
C ARG A 85 20.78 -27.97 3.46
N TRP A 86 19.75 -28.05 4.31
CA TRP A 86 18.37 -28.38 3.93
C TRP A 86 17.46 -27.16 4.04
N GLY A 87 17.40 -26.37 2.97
CA GLY A 87 16.37 -25.35 2.75
C GLY A 87 16.40 -24.12 3.67
N GLU A 88 15.74 -23.05 3.25
CA GLU A 88 15.58 -21.84 4.04
C GLU A 88 14.43 -21.98 5.05
N LEU A 89 14.68 -22.65 6.18
CA LEU A 89 13.88 -22.52 7.41
C LEU A 89 13.88 -21.06 7.88
N HIS A 90 12.78 -20.35 7.67
CA HIS A 90 12.61 -18.98 8.13
C HIS A 90 12.07 -18.92 9.57
N GLY A 91 11.25 -19.91 9.95
CA GLY A 91 10.80 -20.20 11.31
C GLY A 91 10.75 -21.71 11.53
N LEU A 92 10.41 -22.13 12.75
CA LEU A 92 10.19 -23.54 13.08
C LEU A 92 9.07 -23.70 14.10
N TYR A 93 7.98 -24.32 13.67
CA TYR A 93 6.94 -24.83 14.54
C TYR A 93 7.24 -26.27 14.99
N THR A 94 7.11 -26.53 16.29
CA THR A 94 7.23 -27.87 16.88
C THR A 94 6.02 -28.20 17.73
N ASN A 95 5.48 -29.41 17.56
CA ASN A 95 4.35 -29.94 18.31
C ASN A 95 4.61 -31.39 18.71
N GLU A 96 5.50 -31.57 19.68
CA GLU A 96 5.90 -32.89 20.19
C GLU A 96 4.93 -33.38 21.27
N ARG A 97 4.58 -34.67 21.24
CA ARG A 97 3.66 -35.26 22.22
C ARG A 97 4.21 -35.11 23.64
N GLY A 98 3.41 -34.51 24.53
CA GLY A 98 3.79 -34.30 25.94
C GLY A 98 4.60 -33.02 26.21
N ARG A 99 4.86 -32.19 25.19
CA ARG A 99 5.49 -30.88 25.35
C ARG A 99 4.57 -29.77 24.85
N PRO A 100 4.61 -28.56 25.44
CA PRO A 100 3.88 -27.42 24.90
C PRO A 100 4.35 -27.10 23.48
N PRO A 101 3.43 -26.76 22.56
CA PRO A 101 3.80 -26.39 21.20
C PRO A 101 4.65 -25.12 21.21
N ARG A 102 5.55 -25.01 20.22
CA ARG A 102 6.54 -23.92 20.18
C ARG A 102 6.77 -23.41 18.78
N VAL A 103 6.88 -22.09 18.65
CA VAL A 103 7.29 -21.34 17.45
C VAL A 103 8.68 -20.77 17.71
N GLN A 104 9.63 -21.07 16.84
CA GLN A 104 10.98 -20.50 16.91
C GLN A 104 11.23 -19.60 15.70
N LEU A 105 11.80 -18.43 15.94
CA LEU A 105 12.09 -17.42 14.91
C LEU A 105 13.51 -16.88 15.06
N TRP A 106 14.08 -16.42 13.95
CA TRP A 106 15.38 -15.74 13.96
C TRP A 106 15.20 -14.27 13.59
N MET A 107 15.65 -13.37 14.46
CA MET A 107 15.52 -11.93 14.21
C MET A 107 16.62 -11.37 13.30
N ARG A 108 17.72 -12.11 13.04
CA ARG A 108 18.80 -11.71 12.12
C ARG A 108 19.01 -12.71 11.00
N THR A 109 19.39 -12.18 9.84
CA THR A 109 19.73 -12.95 8.63
C THR A 109 20.96 -13.83 8.83
N ALA A 110 20.96 -15.02 8.22
CA ALA A 110 22.05 -15.99 8.38
C ALA A 110 23.41 -15.51 7.83
N LYS A 111 23.40 -14.83 6.67
CA LYS A 111 24.62 -14.47 5.94
C LYS A 111 25.23 -13.13 6.36
N GLN A 112 24.40 -12.15 6.68
CA GLN A 112 24.85 -10.76 6.95
C GLN A 112 24.65 -10.33 8.42
N LYS A 113 24.03 -11.15 9.26
CA LYS A 113 23.69 -10.86 10.67
C LYS A 113 22.90 -9.55 10.88
N ARG A 114 22.31 -8.99 9.82
CA ARG A 114 21.40 -7.84 9.87
C ARG A 114 20.03 -8.26 10.38
N VAL A 115 19.36 -7.37 11.11
CA VAL A 115 17.97 -7.61 11.53
C VAL A 115 17.07 -7.78 10.30
N VAL A 116 16.14 -8.74 10.38
CA VAL A 116 15.18 -9.04 9.33
C VAL A 116 14.18 -7.89 9.22
N ALA A 117 13.79 -7.51 8.00
CA ALA A 117 12.79 -6.48 7.79
C ALA A 117 11.46 -6.85 8.47
N PHE A 118 10.76 -5.87 9.07
CA PHE A 118 9.53 -6.10 9.83
C PHE A 118 8.48 -6.94 9.10
N ARG A 119 8.15 -6.59 7.85
CA ARG A 119 7.14 -7.35 7.08
C ARG A 119 7.59 -8.80 6.87
N THR A 120 8.87 -9.04 6.61
CA THR A 120 9.42 -10.40 6.47
C THR A 120 9.31 -11.17 7.77
N TYR A 121 9.73 -10.57 8.89
CA TYR A 121 9.64 -11.18 10.22
C TYR A 121 8.20 -11.56 10.58
N LEU A 122 7.25 -10.62 10.38
CA LEU A 122 5.85 -10.86 10.69
C LEU A 122 5.25 -11.97 9.81
N ARG A 123 5.53 -12.00 8.50
CA ARG A 123 5.06 -13.09 7.63
C ARG A 123 5.58 -14.45 8.07
N THR A 124 6.84 -14.52 8.48
CA THR A 124 7.40 -15.75 9.05
C THR A 124 6.71 -16.14 10.35
N LEU A 125 6.46 -15.19 11.26
CA LEU A 125 5.71 -15.48 12.48
C LEU A 125 4.30 -16.04 12.18
N LEU A 126 3.58 -15.39 11.26
CA LEU A 126 2.22 -15.81 10.87
C LEU A 126 2.22 -17.15 10.14
N HIS A 127 3.27 -17.47 9.38
CA HIS A 127 3.47 -18.78 8.78
C HIS A 127 3.51 -19.88 9.85
N GLU A 128 4.31 -19.71 10.90
CA GLU A 128 4.39 -20.69 11.99
C GLU A 128 3.10 -20.76 12.82
N VAL A 129 2.40 -19.64 12.99
CA VAL A 129 1.04 -19.63 13.58
C VAL A 129 0.05 -20.37 12.69
N GLY A 130 0.19 -20.31 11.37
CA GLY A 130 -0.59 -21.11 10.42
C GLY A 130 -0.41 -22.60 10.64
N HIS A 131 0.83 -23.06 10.89
CA HIS A 131 1.08 -24.45 11.28
C HIS A 131 0.40 -24.80 12.61
N HIS A 132 0.47 -23.91 13.60
CA HIS A 132 -0.23 -24.13 14.87
C HIS A 132 -1.75 -24.30 14.67
N LEU A 133 -2.38 -23.38 13.92
CA LEU A 133 -3.80 -23.45 13.55
C LEU A 133 -4.16 -24.76 12.85
N ASP A 134 -3.36 -25.20 11.87
CA ASP A 134 -3.61 -26.44 11.14
C ASP A 134 -3.71 -27.64 12.09
N TYR A 135 -2.79 -27.75 13.06
CA TYR A 135 -2.76 -28.88 13.99
C TYR A 135 -3.78 -28.77 15.12
N THR A 136 -4.02 -27.58 15.68
CA THR A 136 -4.83 -27.44 16.91
C THR A 136 -6.26 -26.99 16.63
N GLY A 137 -6.44 -26.01 15.75
CA GLY A 137 -7.75 -25.49 15.38
C GLY A 137 -8.44 -26.37 14.33
N LEU A 138 -7.78 -26.59 13.19
CA LEU A 138 -8.33 -27.38 12.08
C LEU A 138 -8.16 -28.89 12.27
N ARG A 139 -7.32 -29.30 13.23
CA ARG A 139 -7.05 -30.71 13.57
C ARG A 139 -6.62 -31.54 12.36
N LEU A 140 -5.83 -30.93 11.48
CA LEU A 140 -5.21 -31.62 10.35
C LEU A 140 -4.07 -32.50 10.85
N ARG A 141 -3.96 -33.69 10.26
CA ARG A 141 -2.89 -34.65 10.62
C ARG A 141 -1.51 -34.17 10.17
N ASP A 142 -1.46 -33.45 9.06
CA ASP A 142 -0.25 -32.90 8.44
C ASP A 142 -0.54 -31.46 8.03
N SER A 143 0.42 -30.55 8.20
CA SER A 143 0.31 -29.18 7.72
C SER A 143 1.17 -29.00 6.45
N PHE A 144 0.51 -29.02 5.30
CA PHE A 144 1.17 -28.85 4.00
C PHE A 144 1.15 -27.38 3.57
N HIS A 145 2.24 -26.93 2.92
CA HIS A 145 2.33 -25.63 2.27
C HIS A 145 1.50 -25.57 0.97
N THR A 146 0.18 -25.56 1.11
CA THR A 146 -0.78 -25.46 0.02
C THR A 146 -1.02 -24.00 -0.40
N GLU A 147 -1.72 -23.77 -1.52
CA GLU A 147 -2.10 -22.41 -1.92
C GLU A 147 -3.04 -21.79 -0.88
N GLY A 148 -3.98 -22.59 -0.35
CA GLY A 148 -4.84 -22.20 0.77
C GLY A 148 -4.05 -21.81 2.03
N PHE A 149 -3.00 -22.54 2.39
CA PHE A 149 -2.13 -22.20 3.53
C PHE A 149 -1.50 -20.81 3.37
N TYR A 150 -0.90 -20.51 2.21
CA TYR A 150 -0.32 -19.19 1.95
C TYR A 150 -1.38 -18.08 1.89
N LYS A 151 -2.58 -18.39 1.36
CA LYS A 151 -3.70 -17.44 1.36
C LYS A 151 -4.19 -17.11 2.77
N ARG A 152 -4.25 -18.10 3.67
CA ARG A 152 -4.57 -17.88 5.10
C ARG A 152 -3.54 -17.00 5.80
N GLU A 153 -2.25 -17.25 5.59
CA GLU A 153 -1.17 -16.39 6.10
C GLU A 153 -1.36 -14.95 5.60
N SER A 154 -1.61 -14.77 4.31
CA SER A 154 -1.78 -13.44 3.71
C SER A 154 -3.08 -12.76 4.17
N SER A 155 -4.13 -13.53 4.43
CA SER A 155 -5.39 -13.06 5.03
C SER A 155 -5.17 -12.51 6.45
N LEU A 156 -4.42 -13.22 7.31
CA LEU A 156 -4.04 -12.72 8.63
C LEU A 156 -3.16 -11.47 8.52
N PHE A 157 -2.15 -11.50 7.65
CA PHE A 157 -1.23 -10.38 7.46
C PHE A 157 -1.98 -9.10 7.06
N ALA A 158 -2.93 -9.19 6.12
CA ALA A 158 -3.70 -8.05 5.65
C ALA A 158 -4.62 -7.44 6.72
N GLN A 159 -5.11 -8.24 7.67
CA GLN A 159 -5.91 -7.77 8.80
C GLN A 159 -5.07 -7.11 9.90
N LEU A 160 -3.86 -7.62 10.15
CA LEU A 160 -2.95 -7.16 11.21
C LEU A 160 -2.11 -5.95 10.80
N VAL A 161 -1.68 -5.94 9.54
CA VAL A 161 -1.03 -4.81 8.89
C VAL A 161 -1.97 -4.39 7.79
N PRO A 162 -3.08 -3.69 8.12
CA PRO A 162 -3.83 -3.02 7.10
C PRO A 162 -2.81 -2.18 6.36
N GLU A 163 -2.63 -2.46 5.07
CA GLU A 163 -1.83 -1.56 4.27
C GLU A 163 -2.40 -0.17 4.57
N ARG A 164 -1.54 0.81 4.85
CA ARG A 164 -1.87 2.14 4.36
C ARG A 164 -1.91 2.03 2.83
N ARG A 165 -2.92 1.35 2.27
CA ARG A 165 -3.81 2.06 1.38
C ARG A 165 -4.23 3.24 2.23
N THR A 166 -3.50 4.34 2.09
CA THR A 166 -4.20 5.59 1.85
C THR A 166 -5.20 5.24 0.76
N THR A 167 -6.39 4.75 1.14
CA THR A 167 -7.54 4.89 0.28
C THR A 167 -7.59 6.38 0.10
N MET A 168 -7.06 6.82 -1.03
CA MET A 168 -7.05 8.21 -1.41
C MET A 168 -8.47 8.70 -1.12
N PRO A 169 -8.62 9.79 -0.35
CA PRO A 169 -9.95 10.30 -0.05
C PRO A 169 -10.74 10.40 -1.35
N THR A 170 -11.96 9.92 -1.35
CA THR A 170 -12.86 10.03 -2.50
C THR A 170 -13.10 11.50 -2.82
N MET A 171 -13.58 11.78 -4.04
CA MET A 171 -14.00 13.13 -4.42
C MET A 171 -15.01 13.72 -3.42
N ALA A 172 -15.94 12.90 -2.94
CA ALA A 172 -16.95 13.30 -1.97
C ALA A 172 -16.35 13.65 -0.60
N GLU A 173 -15.27 12.98 -0.19
CA GLU A 173 -14.54 13.32 1.03
C GLU A 173 -13.74 14.60 0.87
N TYR A 174 -13.13 14.84 -0.30
CA TYR A 174 -12.48 16.12 -0.62
C TYR A 174 -13.47 17.29 -0.62
N ALA A 175 -14.68 17.11 -1.18
CA ALA A 175 -15.71 18.14 -1.20
C ALA A 175 -16.18 18.57 0.20
N LYS A 176 -16.06 17.68 1.21
CA LYS A 176 -16.41 18.00 2.60
C LYS A 176 -15.32 18.77 3.34
N GLN A 177 -14.11 18.84 2.81
CA GLN A 177 -13.00 19.50 3.49
C GLN A 177 -13.11 21.03 3.39
N PRO A 178 -12.68 21.76 4.42
CA PRO A 178 -12.54 23.22 4.33
C PRO A 178 -11.67 23.61 3.14
N ILE A 179 -12.00 24.73 2.48
CA ILE A 179 -11.25 25.20 1.30
C ILE A 179 -9.76 25.38 1.62
N VAL A 180 -9.43 25.85 2.82
CA VAL A 180 -8.04 26.02 3.29
C VAL A 180 -7.27 24.69 3.28
N ALA A 181 -7.91 23.58 3.66
CA ALA A 181 -7.28 22.26 3.65
C ALA A 181 -7.01 21.76 2.22
N ARG A 182 -7.95 21.99 1.30
CA ARG A 182 -7.80 21.66 -0.12
C ARG A 182 -6.69 22.47 -0.77
N LEU A 183 -6.63 23.77 -0.51
CA LEU A 183 -5.54 24.64 -1.00
C LEU A 183 -4.18 24.22 -0.44
N ALA A 184 -4.10 23.90 0.86
CA ALA A 184 -2.86 23.40 1.48
C ALA A 184 -2.43 22.04 0.92
N ARG A 185 -3.38 21.18 0.50
CA ARG A 185 -3.05 19.95 -0.23
C ARG A 185 -2.42 20.28 -1.58
N CYS A 186 -3.05 21.13 -2.39
CA CYS A 186 -2.49 21.54 -3.68
C CYS A 186 -1.12 22.20 -3.53
N GLU A 187 -0.88 22.97 -2.47
CA GLU A 187 0.41 23.62 -2.21
C GLU A 187 1.57 22.63 -2.03
N ARG A 188 1.30 21.44 -1.48
CA ARG A 188 2.33 20.40 -1.24
C ARG A 188 2.69 19.59 -2.49
N THR A 189 1.82 19.53 -3.49
CA THR A 189 1.96 18.63 -4.65
C THR A 189 3.28 18.82 -5.41
N PRO A 190 3.75 20.05 -5.72
CA PRO A 190 5.02 20.23 -6.43
C PRO A 190 6.23 19.70 -5.64
N ASP A 191 6.23 19.83 -4.31
CA ASP A 191 7.31 19.32 -3.45
C ASP A 191 7.29 17.79 -3.38
N GLU A 192 6.11 17.19 -3.26
CA GLU A 192 5.95 15.74 -3.27
C GLU A 192 6.38 15.14 -4.62
N LEU A 193 6.04 15.80 -5.73
CA LEU A 193 6.48 15.43 -7.07
C LEU A 193 8.00 15.52 -7.22
N ALA A 194 8.61 16.64 -6.82
CA ALA A 194 10.05 16.83 -6.84
C ALA A 194 10.79 15.79 -5.99
N ALA A 195 10.24 15.47 -4.81
CA ALA A 195 10.79 14.44 -3.94
C ALA A 195 10.73 13.04 -4.57
N ALA A 196 9.65 12.70 -5.29
CA ALA A 196 9.51 11.42 -5.95
C ALA A 196 10.52 11.21 -7.09
N PHE A 197 10.93 12.30 -7.76
CA PHE A 197 11.87 12.26 -8.89
C PHE A 197 13.34 12.30 -8.45
N ARG A 198 13.61 12.74 -7.21
CA ARG A 198 14.97 12.84 -6.68
C ARG A 198 15.68 11.49 -6.70
N GLY A 199 16.82 11.42 -7.38
CA GLY A 199 17.65 10.22 -7.47
C GLY A 199 17.13 9.14 -8.41
N GLN A 200 16.02 9.38 -9.14
CA GLN A 200 15.54 8.48 -10.17
C GLN A 200 16.34 8.67 -11.47
N SER A 201 16.59 7.57 -12.18
CA SER A 201 17.20 7.64 -13.51
C SER A 201 16.16 7.94 -14.59
N GLU A 202 16.60 8.53 -15.69
CA GLU A 202 15.76 8.80 -16.86
C GLU A 202 15.05 7.52 -17.36
N ALA A 203 15.74 6.39 -17.35
CA ALA A 203 15.16 5.10 -17.74
C ALA A 203 14.00 4.66 -16.83
N VAL A 204 14.05 4.98 -15.53
CA VAL A 204 12.96 4.68 -14.59
C VAL A 204 11.79 5.65 -14.81
N LEU A 205 12.07 6.94 -14.95
CA LEU A 205 11.03 7.97 -15.13
C LEU A 205 10.22 7.77 -16.43
N SER A 206 10.87 7.26 -17.47
CA SER A 206 10.27 7.02 -18.80
C SER A 206 9.67 5.62 -18.98
N LYS A 207 9.78 4.74 -17.98
CA LYS A 207 9.26 3.38 -18.09
C LYS A 207 7.78 3.31 -17.75
N ARG A 208 6.96 2.97 -18.75
CA ARG A 208 5.56 2.60 -18.53
C ARG A 208 5.47 1.23 -17.83
N PRO A 209 4.57 1.05 -16.86
CA PRO A 209 4.35 -0.27 -16.23
C PRO A 209 3.81 -1.31 -17.20
N ASP A 210 2.95 -0.89 -18.12
CA ASP A 210 2.36 -1.71 -19.18
C ASP A 210 1.97 -0.83 -20.39
N GLY A 211 1.27 -1.39 -21.38
CA GLY A 211 0.87 -0.66 -22.59
C GLY A 211 -0.25 0.37 -22.40
N LYS A 212 -0.90 0.41 -21.23
CA LYS A 212 -2.06 1.28 -20.95
C LYS A 212 -1.76 2.37 -19.93
N ASN A 213 -0.87 2.08 -18.98
CA ASN A 213 -0.54 2.98 -17.89
C ASN A 213 0.64 3.90 -18.23
N TRP A 214 0.51 5.16 -17.87
CA TRP A 214 1.55 6.17 -18.09
C TRP A 214 2.80 5.92 -17.25
N ALA A 215 3.94 6.33 -17.78
CA ALA A 215 5.19 6.42 -17.05
C ALA A 215 5.13 7.57 -16.04
N ALA A 216 5.99 7.54 -15.02
CA ALA A 216 6.05 8.59 -14.00
C ALA A 216 6.25 9.99 -14.61
N LYS A 217 7.05 10.10 -15.67
CA LYS A 217 7.29 11.35 -16.39
C LYS A 217 6.06 11.88 -17.13
N GLU A 218 5.27 11.00 -17.72
CA GLU A 218 4.04 11.38 -18.40
C GLU A 218 2.99 11.89 -17.42
N VAL A 219 2.91 11.27 -16.24
CA VAL A 219 2.06 11.75 -15.14
C VAL A 219 2.47 13.16 -14.69
N ALA A 220 3.77 13.44 -14.59
CA ALA A 220 4.26 14.78 -14.24
C ALA A 220 3.91 15.84 -15.30
N CYS A 221 4.09 15.51 -16.59
CA CYS A 221 3.68 16.38 -17.69
C CYS A 221 2.17 16.65 -17.68
N HIS A 222 1.37 15.62 -17.38
CA HIS A 222 -0.09 15.76 -17.26
C HIS A 222 -0.51 16.67 -16.11
N LEU A 223 0.13 16.54 -14.93
CA LEU A 223 -0.12 17.46 -13.81
C LEU A 223 0.18 18.92 -14.20
N ARG A 224 1.32 19.15 -14.87
CA ARG A 224 1.72 20.47 -15.37
C ARG A 224 0.72 21.07 -16.36
N ASP A 225 0.23 20.27 -17.31
CA ASP A 225 -0.66 20.73 -18.38
C ASP A 225 -2.09 20.90 -17.86
N THR A 226 -2.55 20.02 -16.97
CA THR A 226 -3.87 20.12 -16.35
C THR A 226 -3.99 21.35 -15.44
N GLU A 227 -2.88 21.81 -14.86
CA GLU A 227 -2.84 23.06 -14.10
C GLU A 227 -3.32 24.27 -14.92
N GLU A 228 -2.99 24.30 -16.22
CA GLU A 228 -3.42 25.35 -17.15
C GLU A 228 -4.92 25.30 -17.40
N PHE A 229 -5.45 24.10 -17.60
CA PHE A 229 -6.88 23.87 -17.76
C PHE A 229 -7.65 24.34 -16.52
N PHE A 230 -7.23 23.94 -15.31
CA PHE A 230 -7.92 24.33 -14.09
C PHE A 230 -7.87 25.83 -13.84
N LEU A 231 -6.71 26.48 -14.07
CA LEU A 231 -6.60 27.93 -13.93
C LEU A 231 -7.44 28.68 -14.98
N HIS A 232 -7.49 28.18 -16.22
CA HIS A 232 -8.37 28.71 -17.24
C HIS A 232 -9.84 28.57 -16.85
N ALA A 233 -10.27 27.38 -16.41
CA ALA A 233 -11.63 27.13 -15.95
C ALA A 233 -12.03 28.05 -14.79
N LEU A 234 -11.15 28.20 -13.81
CA LEU A 234 -11.33 29.13 -12.70
C LEU A 234 -11.58 30.56 -13.21
N LYS A 235 -10.68 31.10 -14.03
CA LYS A 235 -10.77 32.48 -14.54
C LYS A 235 -12.04 32.68 -15.38
N THR A 236 -12.38 31.70 -16.21
CA THR A 236 -13.56 31.76 -17.08
C THR A 236 -14.85 31.76 -16.26
N ILE A 237 -14.99 30.89 -15.25
CA ILE A 237 -16.18 30.86 -14.37
C ILE A 237 -16.28 32.15 -13.52
N VAL A 238 -15.14 32.67 -13.05
CA VAL A 238 -15.09 33.94 -12.32
C VAL A 238 -15.51 35.11 -13.20
N ALA A 239 -15.20 35.09 -14.51
CA ALA A 239 -15.63 36.13 -15.44
C ALA A 239 -17.11 35.95 -15.86
N GLN A 240 -17.49 34.72 -16.18
CA GLN A 240 -18.79 34.34 -16.72
C GLN A 240 -19.39 33.19 -15.92
N ASP A 241 -20.35 33.52 -15.06
CA ASP A 241 -21.12 32.51 -14.33
C ASP A 241 -21.96 31.66 -15.30
N GLY A 242 -22.00 30.35 -15.08
CA GLY A 242 -22.62 29.38 -15.98
C GLY A 242 -21.79 29.05 -17.24
N ALA A 243 -20.51 29.42 -17.31
CA ALA A 243 -19.65 29.10 -18.46
C ALA A 243 -19.55 27.60 -18.72
N LYS A 244 -19.46 27.21 -19.99
CA LYS A 244 -19.29 25.82 -20.44
C LYS A 244 -17.90 25.64 -21.01
N LEU A 245 -17.12 24.71 -20.45
CA LEU A 245 -15.76 24.43 -20.89
C LEU A 245 -15.60 22.96 -21.28
N PRO A 246 -14.97 22.67 -22.44
CA PRO A 246 -14.64 21.29 -22.81
C PRO A 246 -13.52 20.75 -21.93
N ILE A 247 -13.52 19.43 -21.69
CA ILE A 247 -12.43 18.74 -21.00
C ILE A 247 -11.41 18.27 -22.05
N PRO A 248 -10.12 18.64 -21.93
CA PRO A 248 -9.08 18.18 -22.84
C PRO A 248 -8.88 16.66 -22.78
N ASP A 249 -8.65 16.04 -23.93
CA ASP A 249 -8.23 14.63 -23.99
C ASP A 249 -6.75 14.53 -23.58
N SER A 250 -6.53 13.93 -22.42
CA SER A 250 -5.20 13.86 -21.80
C SER A 250 -4.29 12.83 -22.47
N ASP A 251 -4.83 11.73 -23.00
CA ASP A 251 -4.05 10.71 -23.72
C ASP A 251 -3.60 11.24 -25.08
N LYS A 252 -4.49 11.97 -25.76
CA LYS A 252 -4.15 12.70 -26.98
C LYS A 252 -3.05 13.73 -26.71
N ALA A 253 -3.19 14.55 -25.66
CA ALA A 253 -2.18 15.54 -25.29
C ALA A 253 -0.81 14.90 -24.98
N ALA A 254 -0.79 13.79 -24.24
CA ALA A 254 0.44 13.06 -23.92
C ALA A 254 1.20 12.59 -25.17
N THR A 255 0.45 12.16 -26.19
CA THR A 255 1.00 11.72 -27.48
C THR A 255 1.48 12.90 -28.32
N GLU A 256 0.62 13.91 -28.53
CA GLU A 256 0.93 15.07 -29.39
C GLU A 256 2.08 15.93 -28.85
N ARG A 257 2.21 16.03 -27.53
CA ARG A 257 3.26 16.79 -26.86
C ARG A 257 4.48 15.95 -26.49
N GLU A 258 4.51 14.69 -26.94
CA GLU A 258 5.60 13.74 -26.74
C GLU A 258 6.12 13.70 -25.29
N TYR A 259 5.24 13.49 -24.31
CA TYR A 259 5.59 13.61 -22.88
C TYR A 259 6.83 12.79 -22.47
N LEU A 260 7.05 11.63 -23.09
CA LEU A 260 8.23 10.80 -22.85
C LEU A 260 9.56 11.43 -23.29
N LYS A 261 9.55 12.48 -24.10
CA LYS A 261 10.76 13.24 -24.48
C LYS A 261 11.02 14.46 -23.60
N ALA A 262 10.09 14.80 -22.71
CA ALA A 262 10.24 15.97 -21.85
C ALA A 262 11.41 15.84 -20.87
N ASP A 263 12.00 16.98 -20.50
CA ASP A 263 12.92 17.08 -19.37
C ASP A 263 12.12 17.07 -18.08
N ALA A 264 12.29 16.01 -17.29
CA ALA A 264 11.56 15.80 -16.05
C ALA A 264 11.78 16.92 -15.02
N ALA A 265 13.00 17.46 -14.91
CA ALA A 265 13.29 18.53 -13.96
C ALA A 265 12.62 19.84 -14.39
N ALA A 266 12.66 20.17 -15.68
CA ALA A 266 11.98 21.34 -16.22
C ALA A 266 10.46 21.26 -16.03
N VAL A 267 9.87 20.08 -16.23
CA VAL A 267 8.43 19.83 -16.02
C VAL A 267 8.03 20.10 -14.56
N VAL A 268 8.82 19.62 -13.59
CA VAL A 268 8.55 19.82 -12.16
C VAL A 268 8.62 21.31 -11.78
N GLU A 269 9.62 22.04 -12.25
CA GLU A 269 9.75 23.47 -11.98
C GLU A 269 8.65 24.29 -12.64
N GLU A 270 8.27 23.94 -13.88
CA GLU A 270 7.15 24.60 -14.55
C GLU A 270 5.82 24.35 -13.83
N PHE A 271 5.58 23.11 -13.38
CA PHE A 271 4.40 22.78 -12.57
C PHE A 271 4.37 23.58 -11.27
N ARG A 272 5.51 23.66 -10.54
CA ARG A 272 5.65 24.47 -9.32
C ARG A 272 5.29 25.93 -9.57
N ARG A 273 5.80 26.53 -10.65
CA ARG A 273 5.49 27.92 -11.02
C ARG A 273 4.00 28.11 -11.29
N ARG A 274 3.41 27.26 -12.14
CA ARG A 274 1.97 27.31 -12.49
C ARG A 274 1.10 27.12 -11.24
N ARG A 275 1.44 26.19 -10.36
CA ARG A 275 0.74 25.98 -9.08
C ARG A 275 0.77 27.20 -8.17
N GLY A 276 1.91 27.89 -8.10
CA GLY A 276 2.01 29.15 -7.36
C GLY A 276 1.06 30.23 -7.89
N GLU A 277 0.89 30.32 -9.21
CA GLU A 277 -0.06 31.25 -9.86
C GLU A 277 -1.51 30.88 -9.55
N SER A 278 -1.86 29.59 -9.67
CA SER A 278 -3.18 29.07 -9.33
C SER A 278 -3.57 29.37 -7.88
N LEU A 279 -2.67 29.08 -6.93
CA LEU A 279 -2.92 29.31 -5.51
C LEU A 279 -3.09 30.79 -5.18
N ARG A 280 -2.31 31.68 -5.81
CA ARG A 280 -2.51 33.14 -5.67
C ARG A 280 -3.88 33.58 -6.19
N ALA A 281 -4.31 33.07 -7.34
CA ALA A 281 -5.63 33.37 -7.90
C ALA A 281 -6.75 32.89 -6.98
N LEU A 282 -6.68 31.65 -6.49
CA LEU A 282 -7.68 31.06 -5.59
C LEU A 282 -7.78 31.80 -4.25
N ARG A 283 -6.64 32.19 -3.66
CA ARG A 283 -6.60 32.96 -2.41
C ARG A 283 -7.15 34.37 -2.55
N GLY A 284 -7.16 34.92 -3.76
CA GLY A 284 -7.70 36.27 -4.06
C GLY A 284 -9.21 36.32 -4.29
N LEU A 285 -9.92 35.19 -4.28
CA LEU A 285 -11.36 35.15 -4.54
C LEU A 285 -12.18 35.64 -3.35
N GLY A 286 -13.13 36.54 -3.61
CA GLY A 286 -14.16 36.95 -2.65
C GLY A 286 -15.26 35.90 -2.46
N ALA A 287 -16.00 36.00 -1.35
CA ALA A 287 -17.04 35.03 -0.98
C ALA A 287 -18.12 34.82 -2.06
N GLU A 288 -18.54 35.87 -2.75
CA GLU A 288 -19.55 35.76 -3.83
C GLU A 288 -18.98 35.08 -5.09
N GLN A 289 -17.68 35.19 -5.36
CA GLN A 289 -17.06 34.51 -6.50
C GLN A 289 -17.07 32.99 -6.29
N TRP A 290 -16.85 32.52 -5.06
CA TRP A 290 -16.90 31.08 -4.73
C TRP A 290 -18.25 30.41 -5.00
N LYS A 291 -19.34 31.19 -5.04
CA LYS A 291 -20.69 30.69 -5.36
C LYS A 291 -20.93 30.50 -6.86
N ARG A 292 -20.06 31.06 -7.71
CA ARG A 292 -20.16 30.91 -9.16
C ARG A 292 -19.92 29.47 -9.59
N SER A 293 -20.50 29.12 -10.74
CA SER A 293 -20.51 27.77 -11.27
C SER A 293 -20.25 27.75 -12.77
N GLY A 294 -19.83 26.61 -13.27
CA GLY A 294 -19.70 26.33 -14.69
C GLY A 294 -20.02 24.87 -14.98
N THR A 295 -19.92 24.49 -16.24
CA THR A 295 -20.05 23.09 -16.68
C THR A 295 -18.75 22.67 -17.35
N LEU A 296 -18.09 21.65 -16.79
CA LEU A 296 -16.92 21.01 -17.40
C LEU A 296 -17.38 19.75 -18.16
N GLY A 297 -17.26 19.76 -19.48
CA GLY A 297 -17.86 18.73 -20.34
C GLY A 297 -19.38 18.70 -20.14
N THR A 298 -19.89 17.64 -19.49
CA THR A 298 -21.31 17.49 -19.14
C THR A 298 -21.60 17.74 -17.66
N ASN A 299 -20.59 18.02 -16.84
CA ASN A 299 -20.70 18.05 -15.38
C ASN A 299 -20.82 19.49 -14.87
N PRO A 300 -21.97 19.91 -14.32
CA PRO A 300 -22.08 21.19 -13.63
C PRO A 300 -21.35 21.14 -12.29
N MET A 301 -20.61 22.20 -11.96
CA MET A 301 -19.91 22.32 -10.69
C MET A 301 -19.66 23.77 -10.29
N THR A 302 -19.62 24.03 -8.98
CA THR A 302 -19.20 25.32 -8.40
C THR A 302 -17.67 25.46 -8.42
N LEU A 303 -17.15 26.66 -8.20
CA LEU A 303 -15.71 26.86 -7.98
C LEU A 303 -15.18 26.09 -6.77
N ASP A 304 -15.99 25.95 -5.71
CA ASP A 304 -15.63 25.13 -4.56
C ASP A 304 -15.44 23.65 -4.97
N ALA A 305 -16.39 23.09 -5.72
CA ALA A 305 -16.29 21.72 -6.23
C ALA A 305 -15.13 21.54 -7.23
N LEU A 306 -14.82 22.56 -8.03
CA LEU A 306 -13.65 22.57 -8.91
C LEU A 306 -12.34 22.39 -8.13
N VAL A 307 -12.19 23.07 -6.99
CA VAL A 307 -10.98 22.96 -6.15
C VAL A 307 -10.93 21.62 -5.42
N ALA A 308 -12.07 21.04 -5.06
CA ALA A 308 -12.11 19.66 -4.56
C ALA A 308 -11.62 18.66 -5.63
N LEU A 309 -12.06 18.83 -6.87
CA LEU A 309 -11.58 18.05 -8.02
C LEU A 309 -10.08 18.21 -8.23
N TRP A 310 -9.58 19.43 -8.15
CA TRP A 310 -8.15 19.74 -8.31
C TRP A 310 -7.28 19.03 -7.25
N ALA A 311 -7.67 19.11 -5.97
CA ALA A 311 -6.92 18.48 -4.88
C ALA A 311 -6.97 16.94 -4.93
N TRP A 312 -8.13 16.38 -5.30
CA TRP A 312 -8.28 14.94 -5.50
C TRP A 312 -7.46 14.44 -6.70
N HIS A 313 -7.47 15.19 -7.80
CA HIS A 313 -6.74 14.88 -9.04
C HIS A 313 -5.24 14.76 -8.78
N ASP A 314 -4.67 15.68 -8.00
CA ASP A 314 -3.27 15.63 -7.57
C ASP A 314 -2.93 14.31 -6.86
N ASP A 315 -3.73 13.90 -5.86
CA ASP A 315 -3.49 12.65 -5.13
C ASP A 315 -3.61 11.43 -6.04
N ASN A 316 -4.59 11.43 -6.95
CA ASN A 316 -4.83 10.32 -7.87
C ASN A 316 -3.61 10.11 -8.77
N HIS A 317 -3.05 11.20 -9.30
CA HIS A 317 -1.88 11.13 -10.16
C HIS A 317 -0.59 10.92 -9.38
N LEU A 318 -0.43 11.44 -8.16
CA LEU A 318 0.74 11.09 -7.34
C LEU A 318 0.74 9.61 -6.94
N ASP A 319 -0.43 8.99 -6.69
CA ASP A 319 -0.53 7.55 -6.49
C ASP A 319 -0.14 6.77 -7.76
N GLN A 320 -0.69 7.15 -8.91
CA GLN A 320 -0.31 6.58 -10.21
C GLN A 320 1.20 6.68 -10.45
N LEU A 321 1.81 7.84 -10.17
CA LEU A 321 3.24 8.07 -10.30
C LEU A 321 4.06 7.16 -9.37
N LYS A 322 3.65 7.02 -8.10
CA LYS A 322 4.33 6.12 -7.14
C LYS A 322 4.27 4.67 -7.60
N ARG A 323 3.14 4.22 -8.15
CA ARG A 323 3.00 2.87 -8.74
C ARG A 323 3.88 2.72 -9.98
N ALA A 324 3.91 3.72 -10.85
CA ALA A 324 4.74 3.72 -12.05
C ALA A 324 6.24 3.61 -11.74
N LEU A 325 6.75 4.35 -10.75
CA LEU A 325 8.14 4.25 -10.28
C LEU A 325 8.51 2.85 -9.74
N GLN A 326 7.52 2.08 -9.30
CA GLN A 326 7.70 0.68 -8.85
C GLN A 326 7.48 -0.34 -9.99
N GLY A 327 7.21 0.12 -11.22
CA GLY A 327 6.84 -0.73 -12.35
C GLY A 327 5.49 -1.42 -12.17
N LYS A 328 4.58 -0.83 -11.39
CA LYS A 328 3.24 -1.37 -11.11
C LYS A 328 2.17 -0.55 -11.84
N ALA A 329 1.22 -1.28 -12.41
CA ALA A 329 0.05 -0.75 -13.08
C ALA A 329 -0.93 -0.07 -12.14
#